data_AF-A0A7C0VYA2-F1
#
_entry.id   AF-A0A7C0VYA2-F1
#
_cell.length_a   1.000
_cell.length_b   1.000
_cell.length_c   1.000
_cell.angle_alpha   90.00
_cell.angle_beta   90.00
_cell.angle_gamma   90.00
#
_symmetry.space_group_name_H-M   'P 1'
#
loop_
_entity.id
_entity.type
_entity.pdbx_description
1 polymer ?
#
loop_
_entity_poly.entity_id
_entity_poly.type
_entity_poly.pdbx_seq_one_letter_code
_entity_poly.pdbx_strand_id
1 'polypeptide(L)' 'MGILNATPDSFSDDGIYSDRKRAVARALEMRDEGADIIDIGGESTRPGAKKVSVKEEIRRVVPVIEELAEKIKIP' A
#
# COMPACT_ATOMS: atom_id res chain seq x y z
N MET A 1 -3.83 -5.89 -12.96
CA MET A 1 -2.91 -5.73 -11.82
C MET A 1 -2.75 -4.25 -11.52
N GLY A 2 -3.21 -3.80 -10.35
CA GLY A 2 -3.02 -2.44 -9.84
C GLY A 2 -1.81 -2.39 -8.91
N ILE A 3 -0.99 -1.35 -8.99
CA ILE A 3 0.21 -1.18 -8.16
C ILE A 3 -0.08 -0.18 -7.04
N LEU A 4 0.05 -0.62 -5.79
CA LEU A 4 -0.20 0.15 -4.59
C LEU A 4 1.11 0.36 -3.81
N ASN A 5 1.66 1.57 -3.88
CA ASN A 5 2.87 1.93 -3.14
C ASN A 5 2.51 2.45 -1.74
N ALA A 6 2.66 1.65 -0.71
CA ALA A 6 2.48 2.02 0.70
C ALA A 6 3.72 2.72 1.27
N THR A 7 4.22 3.75 0.59
CA THR A 7 5.41 4.51 0.98
C THR A 7 5.05 5.92 1.49
N PRO A 8 5.81 6.52 2.41
CA PRO A 8 5.56 7.87 2.91
C PRO A 8 5.64 8.96 1.84
N ASP A 9 6.42 8.74 0.77
CA ASP A 9 6.49 9.65 -0.37
C ASP A 9 5.28 9.51 -1.31
N SER A 10 4.47 8.46 -1.15
CA SER A 10 3.24 8.25 -1.91
C SER A 10 2.02 8.91 -1.26
N PHE A 11 2.06 9.18 0.06
CA PHE A 11 0.95 9.75 0.82
C PHE A 11 1.47 10.75 1.86
N SER A 12 1.03 12.01 1.78
CA SER A 12 1.56 13.16 2.54
C SER A 12 1.57 12.99 4.06
N ASP A 13 2.53 13.70 4.72
CA ASP A 13 2.89 13.94 6.15
C ASP A 13 1.93 13.65 7.34
N ASP A 14 0.72 13.14 7.15
CA ASP A 14 -0.31 12.93 8.18
C ASP A 14 -0.09 11.64 9.02
N GLY A 15 0.99 10.91 8.78
CA GLY A 15 1.40 9.73 9.53
C GLY A 15 0.73 8.41 9.10
N ILE A 16 1.24 7.31 9.68
CA ILE A 16 1.01 5.93 9.21
C ILE A 16 -0.47 5.50 9.19
N TYR A 17 -1.30 6.03 10.11
CA TYR A 17 -2.73 5.70 10.13
C TYR A 17 -3.50 6.37 8.97
N SER A 18 -3.06 7.56 8.56
CA SER A 18 -3.60 8.24 7.37
C SER A 18 -3.17 7.48 6.11
N ASP A 19 -1.90 7.07 6.06
CA ASP A 19 -1.32 6.32 4.94
C ASP A 19 -2.03 4.97 4.74
N ARG A 20 -2.30 4.24 5.83
CA ARG A 20 -3.07 2.98 5.78
C ARG A 20 -4.45 3.17 5.17
N LYS A 21 -5.24 4.13 5.69
CA LYS A 21 -6.62 4.35 5.22
C LYS A 21 -6.65 4.75 3.74
N ARG A 22 -5.71 5.59 3.32
CA ARG A 22 -5.56 6.01 1.91
C ARG A 22 -5.15 4.84 1.02
N ALA A 23 -4.20 4.02 1.45
CA ALA A 23 -3.79 2.83 0.72
C ALA A 23 -4.96 1.86 0.52
N VAL A 24 -5.74 1.61 1.57
CA VAL A 24 -6.94 0.76 1.49
C VAL A 24 -7.98 1.36 0.55
N ALA A 25 -8.26 2.66 0.65
CA ALA A 25 -9.19 3.34 -0.25
C ALA A 25 -8.76 3.23 -1.71
N ARG A 26 -7.46 3.45 -2.01
CA ARG A 26 -6.95 3.33 -3.38
C ARG A 26 -7.03 1.91 -3.93
N ALA A 27 -6.79 0.89 -3.10
CA ALA A 27 -6.95 -0.50 -3.53
C ALA A 27 -8.42 -0.86 -3.84
N LEU A 28 -9.38 -0.31 -3.09
CA LEU A 28 -10.80 -0.46 -3.37
C LEU A 28 -11.19 0.21 -4.70
N GLU A 29 -10.65 1.41 -4.96
CA GLU A 29 -10.83 2.06 -6.26
C GLU A 29 -10.24 1.22 -7.40
N MET A 30 -9.02 0.70 -7.24
CA MET A 30 -8.40 -0.17 -8.26
C MET A 30 -9.25 -1.41 -8.55
N ARG A 31 -9.83 -2.02 -7.52
CA ARG A 31 -10.80 -3.12 -7.70
C ARG A 31 -11.99 -2.67 -8.53
N ASP A 32 -12.58 -1.52 -8.20
CA ASP A 32 -13.76 -0.99 -8.89
C ASP A 32 -13.45 -0.54 -10.34
N GLU A 33 -12.21 -0.14 -10.60
CA GLU A 33 -11.64 0.10 -11.94
C GLU A 33 -11.37 -1.20 -12.72
N GLY A 34 -11.54 -2.39 -12.11
CA GLY A 34 -11.40 -3.69 -12.75
C GLY A 34 -10.03 -4.37 -12.58
N ALA A 35 -9.26 -4.01 -11.54
CA ALA A 35 -8.02 -4.71 -11.24
C ALA A 35 -8.28 -6.14 -10.75
N ASP A 36 -7.72 -7.14 -11.44
CA ASP A 36 -7.81 -8.55 -11.02
C ASP A 36 -6.83 -8.93 -9.91
N ILE A 37 -5.79 -8.12 -9.66
CA ILE A 37 -4.71 -8.35 -8.68
C ILE A 37 -4.24 -6.99 -8.16
N ILE A 38 -3.88 -6.89 -6.88
CA ILE A 38 -3.22 -5.72 -6.29
C ILE A 38 -1.78 -6.07 -5.84
N ASP A 39 -0.80 -5.38 -6.39
CA ASP A 39 0.61 -5.49 -6.02
C ASP A 39 0.96 -4.41 -4.98
N ILE A 40 1.31 -4.81 -3.76
CA ILE A 40 1.51 -3.90 -2.62
C ILE A 40 3.00 -3.84 -2.25
N GLY A 41 3.60 -2.65 -2.35
CA GLY A 41 5.01 -2.41 -2.01
C GLY A 41 5.19 -1.40 -0.87
N GLY A 42 5.98 -1.74 0.16
CA GLY A 42 6.32 -0.83 1.27
C GLY A 42 7.63 -0.07 1.10
N GLU A 43 8.41 -0.41 0.06
CA GLU A 43 9.68 0.21 -0.33
C GLU A 43 9.55 0.86 -1.72
N SER A 44 10.10 2.07 -1.87
CA SER A 44 10.13 2.78 -3.14
C SER A 44 11.32 2.31 -3.97
N THR A 45 11.07 1.92 -5.23
CA THR A 45 12.10 1.52 -6.20
C THR A 45 12.56 2.69 -7.09
N ARG A 46 12.12 3.92 -6.80
CA ARG A 46 12.49 5.12 -7.56
C ARG A 46 13.99 5.43 -7.42
N PRO A 47 14.64 6.00 -8.45
CA PRO A 47 16.03 6.45 -8.34
C PRO A 47 16.23 7.39 -7.14
N GLY A 48 17.21 7.08 -6.29
CA GLY A 48 17.52 7.87 -5.09
C GLY A 48 16.68 7.55 -3.85
N ALA A 49 15.76 6.58 -3.92
CA ALA A 49 15.04 6.11 -2.75
C ALA A 49 15.99 5.51 -1.71
N LYS A 50 15.76 5.84 -0.44
CA LYS A 50 16.49 5.23 0.67
C LYS A 50 15.90 3.86 0.96
N LYS A 51 16.77 2.86 1.13
CA LYS A 51 16.37 1.55 1.63
C LYS A 51 15.69 1.69 2.98
N VAL A 52 14.67 0.86 3.19
CA VAL A 52 13.98 0.76 4.48
C VAL A 52 14.41 -0.51 5.20
N SER A 53 14.32 -0.51 6.53
CA SER A 53 14.52 -1.74 7.29
C SER A 53 13.33 -2.69 7.08
N VAL A 54 13.57 -4.00 7.17
CA VAL A 54 12.50 -5.02 7.11
C VAL A 54 11.37 -4.72 8.11
N LYS A 55 11.72 -4.29 9.32
CA LYS A 55 10.74 -3.94 10.36
C LYS A 55 9.84 -2.78 9.94
N GLU A 56 10.41 -1.80 9.24
CA GLU A 56 9.67 -0.64 8.75
C GLU A 56 8.79 -1.01 7.55
N GLU A 57 9.27 -1.86 6.64
CA GLU A 57 8.46 -2.36 5.53
C GLU A 57 7.26 -3.18 6.04
N ILE A 58 7.47 -4.10 6.98
CA ILE A 58 6.40 -4.86 7.65
C ILE A 58 5.35 -3.93 8.26
N ARG A 59 5.79 -2.88 8.96
CA ARG A 59 4.91 -1.89 9.59
C ARG A 59 4.02 -1.15 8.58
N ARG A 60 4.49 -1.00 7.34
CA ARG A 60 3.74 -0.35 6.25
C ARG A 60 2.77 -1.31 5.58
N VAL A 61 3.23 -2.52 5.21
CA VAL A 61 2.45 -3.42 4.33
C VAL A 61 1.44 -4.27 5.10
N VAL A 62 1.81 -4.81 6.28
CA VAL A 62 0.98 -5.80 6.98
C VAL A 62 -0.40 -5.24 7.35
N PRO A 63 -0.53 -4.03 7.95
CA PRO A 63 -1.85 -3.51 8.31
C PRO A 63 -2.75 -3.23 7.10
N VAL A 64 -2.16 -2.94 5.93
CA VAL A 64 -2.90 -2.72 4.68
C VAL A 64 -3.39 -4.06 4.14
N ILE A 65 -2.52 -5.07 4.09
CA ILE A 65 -2.87 -6.43 3.65
C ILE A 65 -3.96 -7.03 4.54
N GLU A 66 -3.83 -6.93 5.86
CA GLU A 66 -4.82 -7.44 6.82
C GLU A 66 -6.20 -6.83 6.58
N GLU A 67 -6.28 -5.50 6.39
CA GLU A 67 -7.56 -4.83 6.16
C GLU A 67 -8.15 -5.13 4.78
N LEU A 68 -7.31 -5.26 3.75
CA LEU A 68 -7.77 -5.59 2.40
C LEU A 68 -8.26 -7.04 2.30
N ALA A 69 -7.60 -7.97 2.98
CA ALA A 69 -8.02 -9.38 3.03
C ALA A 69 -9.46 -9.55 3.54
N GLU A 70 -9.95 -8.63 4.38
CA GLU A 70 -11.34 -8.61 4.86
C GLU A 70 -12.33 -7.94 3.88
N LYS A 71 -11.84 -7.12 2.94
CA LYS A 71 -12.68 -6.21 2.12
C LYS A 71 -12.73 -6.57 0.63
N ILE A 72 -11.74 -7.27 0.09
CA ILE A 72 -11.65 -7.62 -1.32
C ILE A 72 -11.35 -9.12 -1.49
N LYS A 73 -11.74 -9.67 -2.65
CA LYS A 73 -11.50 -11.08 -3.01
C LYS A 73 -10.48 -11.26 -4.14
N ILE A 74 -9.94 -10.16 -4.64
CA ILE A 74 -8.89 -10.19 -5.65
C ILE A 74 -7.54 -10.46 -4.97
N PRO A 75 -6.66 -11.28 -5.57
CA PRO A 75 -5.32 -11.52 -5.06
C PRO A 75 -4.48 -10.28 -4.82
#